data_AF-A0A353Z8I3-F1
#
_entry.id   AF-A0A353Z8I3-F1
#
_cell.length_a   1.000
_cell.length_b   1.000
_cell.length_c   1.000
_cell.angle_alpha   90.00
_cell.angle_beta   90.00
_cell.angle_gamma   90.00
#
_symmetry.space_group_name_H-M   'P 1'
#
loop_
_entity.id
_entity.type
_entity.pdbx_description
1 polymer ?
#
loop_
_entity_poly.entity_id
_entity_poly.type
_entity_poly.pdbx_seq_one_letter_code
_entity_poly.pdbx_strand_id
1 'polypeptide(L)'
;MRIAFVFQVRFVDSVSGSSVIVPSLVQDFRLSEETLDAYLDADIADAGVVGGEVSLKQTATGQPLIEVAYWHPGKPGDRLVHGLRAYTVSQLEDGIGEGGFEFAFAGQRLLVMADTEDAGIVDVKHDGRVVPEPSRIAMAARDGDLPRLMVELEAAPRTIDRLHQGCTALHLAILYGHAEAIPLLVAAGANPNVVDFLGNTPLEACAFSNRLDDEKSRDIAQILLAAGANPFHRAPDGESARSYAESRQKRLLASIL
;
A
#
# COMPACT_ATOMS: atom_id res chain seq x y z
N MET A 1 -1.56 3.32 17.60
CA MET A 1 -2.63 2.40 18.03
C MET A 1 -2.71 1.22 17.09
N ARG A 2 -2.91 0.04 17.64
CA ARG A 2 -3.13 -1.21 16.92
C ARG A 2 -4.59 -1.59 17.01
N ILE A 3 -5.22 -1.86 15.88
CA ILE A 3 -6.61 -2.31 15.73
C ILE A 3 -6.54 -3.71 15.16
N ALA A 4 -6.88 -4.74 15.93
CA ALA A 4 -6.77 -6.11 15.46
C ALA A 4 -8.11 -6.82 15.40
N PHE A 5 -8.30 -7.61 14.35
CA PHE A 5 -9.42 -8.52 14.15
C PHE A 5 -8.87 -9.94 14.12
N VAL A 6 -9.58 -10.86 14.77
CA VAL A 6 -9.14 -12.26 14.93
C VAL A 6 -10.18 -13.20 14.35
N PHE A 7 -9.77 -14.09 13.46
CA PHE A 7 -10.66 -15.01 12.77
C PHE A 7 -10.24 -16.44 13.11
N GLN A 8 -11.21 -17.28 13.45
CA GLN A 8 -10.96 -18.73 13.50
C GLN A 8 -10.69 -19.23 12.09
N VAL A 9 -9.89 -20.29 11.96
CA VAL A 9 -9.57 -20.85 10.64
C VAL A 9 -9.71 -22.36 10.62
N ARG A 10 -9.96 -22.89 9.41
CA ARG A 10 -9.90 -24.31 9.10
C ARG A 10 -8.96 -24.56 7.92
N PHE A 11 -8.31 -25.71 7.91
CA PHE A 11 -7.48 -26.15 6.79
C PHE A 11 -8.28 -27.07 5.87
N VAL A 12 -8.21 -26.83 4.57
CA VAL A 12 -8.80 -27.70 3.55
C VAL A 12 -7.72 -28.12 2.56
N ASP A 13 -7.76 -29.37 2.13
CA ASP A 13 -6.89 -29.85 1.04
C ASP A 13 -7.33 -29.17 -0.27
N SER A 14 -6.41 -28.52 -0.97
CA SER A 14 -6.75 -27.66 -2.11
C SER A 14 -7.20 -28.44 -3.35
N VAL A 15 -6.97 -29.76 -3.39
CA VAL A 15 -7.37 -30.63 -4.50
C VAL A 15 -8.71 -31.31 -4.23
N SER A 16 -8.91 -31.83 -3.03
CA SER A 16 -10.09 -32.61 -2.64
C SER A 16 -11.17 -31.79 -1.93
N GLY A 17 -10.85 -30.58 -1.46
CA GLY A 17 -11.75 -29.71 -0.69
C GLY A 17 -12.09 -30.22 0.71
N SER A 18 -11.49 -31.33 1.14
CA SER A 18 -11.79 -31.95 2.43
C SER A 18 -11.07 -31.24 3.57
N SER A 19 -11.73 -31.10 4.73
CA SER A 19 -11.10 -30.53 5.92
C SER A 19 -9.98 -31.44 6.45
N VAL A 20 -8.85 -30.84 6.81
CA VAL A 20 -7.65 -31.55 7.29
C VAL A 20 -7.39 -31.19 8.76
N ILE A 21 -6.95 -32.18 9.54
CA ILE A 21 -6.56 -31.97 10.93
C ILE A 21 -5.30 -31.11 10.97
N VAL A 22 -5.35 -30.07 11.81
CA VAL A 22 -4.31 -29.06 12.02
C VAL A 22 -2.93 -29.71 12.21
N PRO A 23 -1.99 -29.56 11.27
CA PRO A 23 -0.62 -29.96 11.53
C PRO A 23 -0.02 -29.05 12.60
N SER A 24 0.97 -29.53 13.34
CA SER A 24 1.73 -28.77 14.37
C SER A 24 2.60 -27.62 13.78
N LEU A 25 2.18 -27.06 12.65
CA LEU A 25 2.98 -26.32 11.68
C LEU A 25 3.01 -24.81 11.89
N VAL A 26 2.20 -24.24 12.77
CA VAL A 26 2.08 -22.78 12.84
C VAL A 26 3.23 -22.19 13.65
N GLN A 27 4.41 -22.09 13.03
CA GLN A 27 5.31 -20.98 13.33
C GLN A 27 4.66 -19.71 12.78
N ASP A 28 4.61 -18.63 13.58
CA ASP A 28 4.03 -17.33 13.24
C ASP A 28 4.40 -16.92 11.80
N PHE A 29 3.51 -17.18 10.84
CA PHE A 29 3.70 -16.75 9.46
C PHE A 29 3.11 -15.36 9.33
N ARG A 30 3.96 -14.37 9.09
CA ARG A 30 3.64 -12.95 9.06
C ARG A 30 3.82 -12.42 7.65
N LEU A 31 2.78 -11.81 7.12
CA LEU A 31 2.89 -10.93 5.97
C LEU A 31 3.12 -9.52 6.54
N SER A 32 4.35 -9.03 6.44
CA SER A 32 4.74 -7.73 6.97
C SER A 32 4.40 -6.59 6.02
N GLU A 33 3.98 -5.47 6.61
CA GLU A 33 4.07 -4.04 6.23
C GLU A 33 4.16 -3.67 4.74
N GLU A 34 5.14 -4.15 4.00
CA GLU A 34 5.39 -3.82 2.58
C GLU A 34 4.25 -4.23 1.63
N THR A 35 3.42 -5.20 2.03
CA THR A 35 2.29 -5.66 1.22
C THR A 35 0.94 -5.07 1.62
N LEU A 36 0.78 -4.50 2.82
CA LEU A 36 -0.55 -4.02 3.24
C LEU A 36 -0.84 -2.60 2.75
N ASP A 37 0.17 -1.73 2.72
CA ASP A 37 0.03 -0.35 2.21
C ASP A 37 -0.41 -0.31 0.74
N ALA A 38 -0.04 -1.32 -0.04
CA ALA A 38 -0.41 -1.48 -1.45
C ALA A 38 -1.90 -1.85 -1.66
N TYR A 39 -2.53 -2.42 -0.63
CA TYR A 39 -3.90 -2.96 -0.71
C TYR A 39 -4.92 -2.14 0.07
N LEU A 40 -4.48 -1.21 0.93
CA LEU A 40 -5.40 -0.37 1.69
C LEU A 40 -6.29 0.45 0.74
N ASP A 41 -7.60 0.29 0.91
CA ASP A 41 -8.58 1.14 0.26
C ASP A 41 -8.29 2.63 0.57
N ALA A 42 -8.51 3.50 -0.41
CA ALA A 42 -8.18 4.91 -0.28
C ALA A 42 -8.90 5.59 0.90
N ASP A 43 -10.15 5.20 1.18
CA ASP A 43 -10.91 5.73 2.29
C ASP A 43 -10.31 5.31 3.64
N ILE A 44 -9.75 4.10 3.72
CA ILE A 44 -9.12 3.57 4.93
C ILE A 44 -7.77 4.26 5.17
N ALA A 45 -6.97 4.45 4.13
CA ALA A 45 -5.70 5.15 4.21
C ALA A 45 -5.90 6.63 4.61
N ASP A 46 -6.86 7.30 4.00
CA ASP A 46 -7.22 8.69 4.32
C ASP A 46 -7.77 8.85 5.74
N ALA A 47 -8.39 7.79 6.27
CA ALA A 47 -8.86 7.75 7.64
C ALA A 47 -7.74 7.55 8.69
N GLY A 48 -6.46 7.48 8.28
CA GLY A 48 -5.33 7.43 9.21
C GLY A 48 -4.64 6.07 9.32
N VAL A 49 -5.07 5.08 8.55
CA VAL A 49 -4.44 3.75 8.59
C VAL A 49 -3.22 3.77 7.68
N VAL A 50 -2.06 3.47 8.25
CA VAL A 50 -0.76 3.58 7.55
C VAL A 50 -0.02 2.25 7.47
N GLY A 51 -0.77 1.15 7.60
CA GLY A 51 -0.26 -0.19 7.42
C GLY A 51 -0.98 -1.22 8.29
N GLY A 52 -0.50 -2.44 8.19
CA GLY A 52 -0.98 -3.57 8.97
C GLY A 52 -0.13 -4.82 8.82
N GLU A 53 -0.55 -5.88 9.51
CA GLU A 53 0.08 -7.20 9.48
C GLU A 53 -1.02 -8.25 9.48
N VAL A 54 -0.85 -9.27 8.65
CA VAL A 54 -1.66 -10.49 8.71
C VAL A 54 -0.77 -11.60 9.26
N SER A 55 -1.26 -12.29 10.29
CA SER A 55 -0.52 -13.36 10.97
C SER A 55 -1.39 -14.59 11.16
N LEU A 56 -0.87 -15.78 10.80
CA LEU A 56 -1.44 -17.06 11.23
C LEU A 56 -0.81 -17.46 12.58
N LYS A 57 -1.63 -17.60 13.63
CA LYS A 57 -1.21 -17.88 15.01
C LYS A 57 -1.93 -19.11 15.59
N GLN A 58 -1.51 -19.57 16.76
CA GLN A 58 -2.23 -20.56 17.58
C GLN A 58 -2.62 -19.97 18.94
N THR A 59 -3.82 -20.34 19.43
CA THR A 59 -4.25 -20.05 20.80
C THR A 59 -3.46 -20.86 21.82
N ALA A 60 -3.59 -20.52 23.11
CA ALA A 60 -3.07 -21.34 24.21
C ALA A 60 -3.66 -22.77 24.25
N THR A 61 -4.81 -22.99 23.61
CA THR A 61 -5.46 -24.29 23.47
C THR A 61 -5.09 -25.01 22.16
N GLY A 62 -4.18 -24.45 21.35
CA GLY A 62 -3.69 -25.03 20.10
C GLY A 62 -4.61 -24.81 18.89
N GLN A 63 -5.64 -23.98 19.01
CA GLN A 63 -6.54 -23.67 17.88
C GLN A 63 -5.89 -22.63 16.95
N PRO A 64 -5.89 -22.84 15.63
CA PRO A 64 -5.33 -21.90 14.68
C PRO A 64 -6.25 -20.68 14.52
N LEU A 65 -5.67 -19.50 14.32
CA LEU A 65 -6.39 -18.27 14.01
C LEU A 65 -5.60 -17.40 13.04
N ILE A 66 -6.29 -16.58 12.26
CA ILE A 66 -5.69 -15.45 11.56
C ILE A 66 -5.95 -14.19 12.38
N GLU A 67 -4.91 -13.41 12.61
CA GLU A 67 -5.01 -12.07 13.14
C GLU A 67 -4.65 -11.07 12.05
N VAL A 68 -5.53 -10.12 11.80
CA VAL A 68 -5.27 -8.96 10.93
C VAL A 68 -5.20 -7.73 11.82
N ALA A 69 -4.04 -7.09 11.87
CA ALA A 69 -3.79 -5.89 12.65
C ALA A 69 -3.57 -4.69 11.74
N TYR A 70 -4.13 -3.55 12.09
CA TYR A 70 -3.94 -2.26 11.42
C TYR A 70 -3.33 -1.25 12.38
N TRP A 71 -2.50 -0.34 11.86
CA TRP A 71 -1.91 0.75 12.63
C TRP A 71 -2.55 2.08 12.31
N HIS A 72 -2.90 2.81 13.37
CA HIS A 72 -3.51 4.13 13.32
C HIS A 72 -2.83 5.05 14.35
N PRO A 73 -2.54 6.32 14.04
CA PRO A 73 -1.78 7.21 14.92
C PRO A 73 -2.54 7.57 16.21
N GLY A 74 -3.85 7.76 16.11
CA GLY A 74 -4.74 8.08 17.24
C GLY A 74 -5.64 6.92 17.67
N LYS A 75 -6.53 7.19 18.64
CA LYS A 75 -7.64 6.28 18.97
C LYS A 75 -8.66 6.33 17.81
N PRO A 76 -8.94 5.21 17.13
CA PRO A 76 -9.91 5.20 16.03
C PRO A 76 -11.34 5.39 16.56
N GLY A 77 -12.20 6.01 15.74
CA GLY A 77 -13.63 6.06 15.99
C GLY A 77 -14.34 4.78 15.53
N ASP A 78 -15.55 4.55 16.05
CA ASP A 78 -16.33 3.32 15.78
C ASP A 78 -16.58 3.08 14.29
N ARG A 79 -16.82 4.16 13.52
CA ARG A 79 -17.02 4.07 12.07
C ARG A 79 -15.80 3.48 11.35
N LEU A 80 -14.59 3.89 11.73
CA LEU A 80 -13.35 3.37 11.15
C LEU A 80 -13.17 1.90 11.51
N VAL A 81 -13.40 1.55 12.79
CA VAL A 81 -13.32 0.16 13.25
C VAL A 81 -14.29 -0.74 12.49
N HIS A 82 -15.54 -0.31 12.32
CA HIS A 82 -16.53 -1.05 11.55
C HIS A 82 -16.16 -1.17 10.07
N GLY A 83 -15.68 -0.09 9.45
CA GLY A 83 -15.21 -0.09 8.07
C GLY A 83 -14.03 -1.04 7.86
N LEU A 84 -13.05 -1.01 8.75
CA LEU A 84 -11.92 -1.93 8.75
C LEU A 84 -12.38 -3.38 8.86
N ARG A 85 -13.31 -3.71 9.77
CA ARG A 85 -13.86 -5.07 9.88
C ARG A 85 -14.47 -5.55 8.56
N ALA A 86 -15.32 -4.71 7.95
CA ALA A 86 -15.99 -5.06 6.71
C ALA A 86 -15.00 -5.26 5.56
N TYR A 87 -14.00 -4.38 5.46
CA TYR A 87 -12.92 -4.51 4.51
C TYR A 87 -12.12 -5.79 4.73
N THR A 88 -11.70 -6.09 5.96
CA THR A 88 -10.98 -7.33 6.28
C THR A 88 -11.80 -8.56 5.91
N VAL A 89 -13.09 -8.60 6.25
CA VAL A 89 -13.98 -9.71 5.91
C VAL A 89 -14.02 -9.94 4.40
N SER A 90 -14.24 -8.87 3.62
CA SER A 90 -14.23 -8.95 2.15
C SER A 90 -12.91 -9.50 1.61
N GLN A 91 -11.76 -9.04 2.12
CA GLN A 91 -10.45 -9.56 1.71
C GLN A 91 -10.25 -11.05 2.04
N LEU A 92 -10.87 -11.56 3.11
CA LEU A 92 -10.81 -12.97 3.48
C LEU A 92 -11.76 -13.83 2.62
N GLU A 93 -12.94 -13.32 2.28
CA GLU A 93 -13.96 -14.01 1.48
C GLU A 93 -13.59 -14.13 0.01
N ASP A 94 -13.02 -13.07 -0.56
CA ASP A 94 -12.54 -13.04 -1.94
C ASP A 94 -11.26 -13.87 -2.14
N GLY A 95 -10.75 -14.46 -1.05
CA GLY A 95 -9.42 -15.03 -0.95
C GLY A 95 -8.39 -13.91 -0.80
N ILE A 96 -7.47 -14.06 0.15
CA ILE A 96 -6.40 -13.10 0.39
C ILE A 96 -5.44 -13.14 -0.81
N GLY A 97 -5.80 -12.53 -1.94
CA GLY A 97 -5.13 -12.69 -3.23
C GLY A 97 -5.13 -14.13 -3.76
N GLU A 98 -4.81 -14.29 -5.05
CA GLU A 98 -4.56 -15.62 -5.62
C GLU A 98 -3.41 -16.32 -4.85
N GLY A 99 -3.75 -17.28 -3.99
CA GLY A 99 -2.79 -18.16 -3.28
C GLY A 99 -2.31 -17.72 -1.89
N GLY A 100 -2.89 -16.67 -1.26
CA GLY A 100 -2.28 -16.03 -0.09
C GLY A 100 -2.08 -16.87 1.18
N PHE A 101 -2.80 -17.99 1.33
CA PHE A 101 -2.55 -18.96 2.40
C PHE A 101 -2.63 -20.40 1.90
N GLU A 102 -2.04 -20.67 0.73
CA GLU A 102 -1.73 -22.03 0.31
C GLU A 102 -0.30 -22.40 0.74
N PHE A 103 -0.13 -23.54 1.42
CA PHE A 103 1.20 -24.05 1.74
C PHE A 103 1.29 -25.56 1.52
N ALA A 104 2.50 -26.03 1.19
CA ALA A 104 2.79 -27.43 1.03
C ALA A 104 3.12 -28.06 2.40
N PHE A 105 2.38 -29.09 2.81
CA PHE A 105 2.65 -29.85 4.03
C PHE A 105 2.53 -31.35 3.76
N ALA A 106 3.57 -32.11 4.12
CA ALA A 106 3.62 -33.57 3.93
C ALA A 106 3.26 -34.04 2.51
N GLY A 107 3.57 -33.23 1.48
CA GLY A 107 3.25 -33.52 0.08
C GLY A 107 1.83 -33.16 -0.35
N GLN A 108 1.00 -32.62 0.54
CA GLN A 108 -0.33 -32.05 0.23
C GLN A 108 -0.25 -30.53 0.14
N ARG A 109 -1.14 -29.95 -0.66
CA ARG A 109 -1.36 -28.50 -0.69
C ARG A 109 -2.57 -28.18 0.18
N LEU A 110 -2.36 -27.34 1.19
CA LEU A 110 -3.38 -26.96 2.16
C LEU A 110 -3.73 -25.49 1.99
N LEU A 111 -5.02 -25.19 1.97
CA LEU A 111 -5.59 -23.85 1.95
C LEU A 111 -6.13 -23.50 3.34
N VAL A 112 -5.82 -22.30 3.83
CA VAL A 112 -6.41 -21.75 5.05
C VAL A 112 -7.70 -21.00 4.71
N MET A 113 -8.80 -21.40 5.33
CA MET A 113 -10.09 -20.74 5.22
C MET A 113 -10.44 -20.08 6.54
N ALA A 114 -10.63 -18.75 6.52
CA ALA A 114 -11.12 -18.01 7.68
C ALA A 114 -12.64 -18.14 7.83
N ASP A 115 -13.09 -18.22 9.09
CA ASP A 115 -14.50 -18.08 9.45
C ASP A 115 -14.82 -16.59 9.63
N THR A 116 -15.60 -16.04 8.70
CA THR A 116 -15.92 -14.61 8.62
C THR A 116 -17.27 -14.26 9.25
N GLU A 117 -18.12 -15.24 9.56
CA GLU A 117 -19.46 -15.01 10.13
C GLU A 117 -19.36 -14.29 11.49
N ASP A 118 -18.45 -14.77 12.33
CA ASP A 118 -18.14 -14.23 13.66
C ASP A 118 -16.77 -13.53 13.70
N ALA A 119 -16.43 -12.76 12.65
CA ALA A 119 -15.16 -12.02 12.57
C ALA A 119 -14.83 -11.34 13.91
N GLY A 120 -13.81 -11.89 14.57
CA GLY A 120 -13.65 -11.85 16.01
C GLY A 120 -13.00 -10.58 16.50
N ILE A 121 -13.39 -10.25 17.73
CA ILE A 121 -12.90 -9.23 18.67
C ILE A 121 -11.99 -8.15 18.07
N VAL A 122 -12.48 -6.91 18.12
CA VAL A 122 -11.66 -5.73 17.89
C VAL A 122 -10.84 -5.42 19.14
N ASP A 123 -9.54 -5.68 19.09
CA ASP A 123 -8.59 -5.23 20.12
C ASP A 123 -7.96 -3.90 19.68
N VAL A 124 -8.32 -2.80 20.36
CA VAL A 124 -7.75 -1.47 20.15
C VAL A 124 -6.81 -1.13 21.30
N LYS A 125 -5.51 -1.30 21.08
CA LYS A 125 -4.49 -1.05 22.11
C LYS A 125 -3.29 -0.27 21.58
N HIS A 126 -2.57 0.38 22.48
CA HIS A 126 -1.28 0.99 22.16
C HIS A 126 -0.20 -0.08 22.29
N ASP A 127 0.42 -0.47 21.19
CA ASP A 127 1.50 -1.47 21.14
C ASP A 127 2.91 -0.86 21.24
N GLY A 128 3.01 0.47 21.36
CA GLY A 128 4.28 1.19 21.46
C GLY A 128 4.83 1.65 20.10
N ARG A 129 4.21 1.23 18.99
CA ARG A 129 4.62 1.63 17.65
C ARG A 129 4.35 3.11 17.43
N VAL A 130 5.37 3.85 16.96
CA VAL A 130 5.19 5.22 16.48
C VAL A 130 4.62 5.14 15.07
N VAL A 131 3.39 5.60 14.93
CA VAL A 131 2.62 5.56 13.68
C VAL A 131 2.50 7.01 13.21
N PRO A 132 3.08 7.40 12.06
CA PRO A 132 2.99 8.77 11.59
C PRO A 132 1.56 9.08 11.12
N GLU A 133 1.15 10.34 11.30
CA GLU A 133 -0.08 10.85 10.70
C GLU A 133 0.02 10.86 9.16
N PRO A 134 -1.10 10.62 8.44
CA PRO A 134 -1.15 10.68 6.98
C PRO A 134 -0.57 11.98 6.42
N SER A 135 0.02 11.88 5.23
CA SER A 135 0.60 13.05 4.57
C SER A 135 -0.52 13.88 3.92
N ARG A 136 -0.91 14.97 4.60
CA ARG A 136 -1.90 15.93 4.08
C ARG A 136 -1.49 16.56 2.75
N ILE A 137 -0.18 16.76 2.55
CA ILE A 137 0.41 17.23 1.29
C ILE A 137 0.16 16.20 0.19
N ALA A 138 0.45 14.92 0.46
CA ALA A 138 0.26 13.85 -0.52
C ALA A 138 -1.22 13.64 -0.87
N MET A 139 -2.12 13.70 0.11
CA MET A 139 -3.57 13.66 -0.11
C MET A 139 -4.04 14.81 -1.00
N ALA A 140 -3.64 16.06 -0.70
CA ALA A 140 -4.01 17.22 -1.51
C ALA A 140 -3.47 17.12 -2.95
N ALA A 141 -2.25 16.60 -3.13
CA ALA A 141 -1.65 16.35 -4.43
C ALA A 141 -2.40 15.25 -5.22
N ARG A 142 -2.81 14.17 -4.54
CA ARG A 142 -3.62 13.07 -5.10
C ARG A 142 -5.00 13.53 -5.54
N ASP A 143 -5.62 14.44 -4.80
CA ASP A 143 -6.96 14.94 -5.06
C ASP A 143 -6.97 16.12 -6.05
N GLY A 144 -5.79 16.66 -6.39
CA GLY A 144 -5.65 17.83 -7.25
C GLY A 144 -6.14 19.14 -6.63
N ASP A 145 -6.31 19.18 -5.30
CA ASP A 145 -6.76 20.36 -4.56
C ASP A 145 -5.59 21.34 -4.38
N LEU A 146 -5.31 22.13 -5.42
CA LEU A 146 -4.20 23.08 -5.42
C LEU A 146 -4.25 24.10 -4.26
N PRO A 147 -5.41 24.72 -3.92
CA PRO A 147 -5.49 25.60 -2.76
C PRO A 147 -5.10 24.91 -1.46
N ARG A 148 -5.60 23.70 -1.20
CA ARG A 148 -5.22 22.92 -0.02
C ARG A 148 -3.75 22.55 -0.06
N LEU A 149 -3.25 22.10 -1.21
CA LEU A 149 -1.86 21.72 -1.38
C LEU A 149 -0.92 22.87 -1.00
N MET A 150 -1.21 24.09 -1.46
CA MET A 150 -0.42 25.28 -1.10
C MET A 150 -0.43 25.55 0.41
N VAL A 151 -1.60 25.49 1.06
CA VAL A 151 -1.72 25.68 2.52
C VAL A 151 -0.91 24.63 3.29
N GLU A 152 -0.98 23.35 2.89
CA GLU A 152 -0.25 22.27 3.56
C GLU A 152 1.26 22.36 3.34
N LEU A 153 1.70 22.78 2.14
CA LEU A 153 3.11 23.02 1.83
C LEU A 153 3.70 24.17 2.67
N GLU A 154 2.93 25.23 2.92
CA GLU A 154 3.33 26.32 3.82
C GLU A 154 3.38 25.87 5.28
N ALA A 155 2.39 25.07 5.72
CA ALA A 155 2.27 24.65 7.11
C ALA A 155 3.32 23.61 7.52
N ALA A 156 3.66 22.67 6.63
CA ALA A 156 4.53 21.53 6.95
C ALA A 156 5.50 21.14 5.82
N PRO A 157 6.34 22.07 5.30
CA PRO A 157 7.19 21.79 4.14
C PRO A 157 8.19 20.63 4.38
N ARG A 158 8.58 20.39 5.63
CA ARG A 158 9.51 19.30 6.01
C ARG A 158 8.92 17.90 5.82
N THR A 159 7.60 17.77 5.59
CA THR A 159 6.93 16.49 5.43
C THR A 159 6.52 16.22 3.98
N ILE A 160 6.99 17.02 3.02
CA ILE A 160 6.63 16.93 1.59
C ILE A 160 6.89 15.55 0.97
N ASP A 161 7.98 14.90 1.39
CA ASP A 161 8.39 13.58 0.91
C ASP A 161 7.84 12.43 1.77
N ARG A 162 7.00 12.71 2.77
CA ARG A 162 6.38 11.66 3.58
C ARG A 162 5.45 10.83 2.70
N LEU A 163 5.63 9.52 2.75
CA LEU A 163 4.79 8.56 2.05
C LEU A 163 3.35 8.57 2.58
N HIS A 164 2.41 8.43 1.67
CA HIS A 164 1.00 8.14 1.89
C HIS A 164 0.61 7.04 0.91
N GLN A 165 0.03 5.94 1.39
CA GLN A 165 -0.26 4.77 0.55
C GLN A 165 1.01 4.28 -0.19
N GLY A 166 2.14 4.25 0.51
CA GLY A 166 3.43 3.90 -0.06
C GLY A 166 3.99 4.89 -1.10
N CYS A 167 3.37 6.05 -1.32
CA CYS A 167 3.73 6.98 -2.39
C CYS A 167 4.01 8.40 -1.86
N THR A 168 4.96 9.13 -2.47
CA THR A 168 5.12 10.57 -2.18
C THR A 168 4.03 11.41 -2.86
N ALA A 169 3.93 12.69 -2.48
CA ALA A 169 3.04 13.63 -3.16
C ALA A 169 3.30 13.74 -4.68
N LEU A 170 4.57 13.64 -5.12
CA LEU A 170 4.93 13.63 -6.53
C LEU A 170 4.37 12.40 -7.26
N HIS A 171 4.53 11.20 -6.67
CA HIS A 171 3.94 9.98 -7.23
C HIS A 171 2.43 10.12 -7.38
N LEU A 172 1.73 10.50 -6.31
CA LEU A 172 0.27 10.57 -6.32
C LEU A 172 -0.23 11.61 -7.34
N ALA A 173 0.36 12.80 -7.41
CA ALA A 173 -0.03 13.77 -8.44
C ALA A 173 0.16 13.23 -9.87
N ILE A 174 1.23 12.46 -10.14
CA ILE A 174 1.48 11.83 -11.45
C ILE A 174 0.50 10.70 -11.76
N LEU A 175 0.27 9.82 -10.79
CA LEU A 175 -0.59 8.65 -10.93
C LEU A 175 -2.07 9.02 -11.06
N TYR A 176 -2.47 10.16 -10.50
CA TYR A 176 -3.83 10.70 -10.59
C TYR A 176 -3.98 11.77 -11.69
N GLY A 177 -2.89 12.20 -12.32
CA GLY A 177 -2.91 13.07 -13.49
C GLY A 177 -3.01 14.58 -13.18
N HIS A 178 -2.73 14.97 -11.95
CA HIS A 178 -2.74 16.36 -11.48
C HIS A 178 -1.41 17.04 -11.82
N ALA A 179 -1.16 17.23 -13.11
CA ALA A 179 0.07 17.81 -13.65
C ALA A 179 0.38 19.19 -13.04
N GLU A 180 -0.64 19.97 -12.73
CA GLU A 180 -0.56 21.32 -12.16
C GLU A 180 0.00 21.33 -10.72
N ALA A 181 -0.12 20.22 -9.99
CA ALA A 181 0.45 20.08 -8.65
C ALA A 181 1.98 19.86 -8.70
N ILE A 182 2.52 19.31 -9.79
CA ILE A 182 3.94 18.93 -9.89
C ILE A 182 4.87 20.13 -9.79
N PRO A 183 4.67 21.24 -10.53
CA PRO A 183 5.51 22.43 -10.37
C PRO A 183 5.48 23.01 -8.96
N LEU A 184 4.33 22.95 -8.27
CA LEU A 184 4.20 23.44 -6.90
C LEU A 184 5.03 22.59 -5.92
N LEU A 185 4.94 21.26 -6.04
CA LEU A 185 5.70 20.32 -5.22
C LEU A 185 7.20 20.46 -5.44
N VAL A 186 7.63 20.55 -6.71
CA VAL A 186 9.05 20.71 -7.06
C VAL A 186 9.58 22.07 -6.57
N ALA A 187 8.82 23.15 -6.75
CA ALA A 187 9.21 24.47 -6.26
C ALA A 187 9.30 24.53 -4.72
N ALA A 188 8.49 23.74 -4.02
CA ALA A 188 8.55 23.59 -2.57
C ALA A 188 9.68 22.66 -2.09
N GLY A 189 10.47 22.09 -3.00
CA GLY A 189 11.65 21.29 -2.69
C GLY A 189 11.39 19.79 -2.55
N ALA A 190 10.32 19.25 -3.13
CA ALA A 190 10.06 17.81 -3.16
C ALA A 190 11.25 17.08 -3.83
N ASN A 191 11.71 15.99 -3.22
CA ASN A 191 12.82 15.22 -3.76
C ASN A 191 12.32 14.28 -4.88
N PRO A 192 12.77 14.45 -6.14
CA PRO A 192 12.27 13.67 -7.27
C PRO A 192 12.86 12.25 -7.34
N ASN A 193 13.68 11.84 -6.37
CA ASN A 193 14.35 10.53 -6.33
C ASN A 193 13.86 9.62 -5.19
N VAL A 194 12.89 10.05 -4.38
CA VAL A 194 12.28 9.16 -3.38
C VAL A 194 11.55 8.05 -4.12
N VAL A 195 11.70 6.81 -3.66
CA VAL A 195 10.99 5.66 -4.23
C VAL A 195 9.69 5.39 -3.49
N ASP A 196 8.68 4.92 -4.23
CA ASP A 196 7.45 4.37 -3.67
C ASP A 196 7.67 2.95 -3.11
N PHE A 197 6.60 2.33 -2.61
CA PHE A 197 6.64 0.99 -2.02
C PHE A 197 7.01 -0.12 -3.02
N LEU A 198 6.85 0.12 -4.32
CA LEU A 198 7.30 -0.80 -5.38
C LEU A 198 8.75 -0.53 -5.79
N GLY A 199 9.40 0.45 -5.16
CA GLY A 199 10.74 0.87 -5.50
C GLY A 199 10.80 1.73 -6.76
N ASN A 200 9.68 2.32 -7.22
CA ASN A 200 9.67 3.24 -8.35
C ASN A 200 9.86 4.68 -7.89
N THR A 201 10.56 5.47 -8.67
CA THR A 201 10.69 6.92 -8.58
C THR A 201 9.53 7.63 -9.28
N PRO A 202 9.30 8.94 -9.04
CA PRO A 202 8.34 9.74 -9.79
C PRO A 202 8.56 9.70 -11.31
N LEU A 203 9.80 9.52 -11.76
CA LEU A 203 10.13 9.43 -13.18
C LEU A 203 9.66 8.11 -13.81
N GLU A 204 9.77 7.00 -13.08
CA GLU A 204 9.16 5.72 -13.46
C GLU A 204 7.63 5.83 -13.45
N ALA A 205 7.04 6.53 -12.47
CA ALA A 205 5.59 6.78 -12.43
C ALA A 205 5.07 7.53 -13.67
N CYS A 206 5.83 8.45 -14.25
CA CYS A 206 5.47 9.09 -15.52
C CYS A 206 5.29 8.06 -16.65
N ALA A 207 6.10 7.00 -16.66
CA ALA A 207 6.09 6.01 -17.73
C ALA A 207 4.85 5.12 -17.70
N PHE A 208 4.45 4.63 -16.52
CA PHE A 208 3.29 3.73 -16.40
C PHE A 208 1.97 4.42 -16.05
N SER A 209 1.96 5.72 -15.70
CA SER A 209 0.72 6.47 -15.44
C SER A 209 -0.22 6.43 -16.66
N ASN A 210 -1.44 6.00 -16.43
CA ASN A 210 -2.53 6.00 -17.43
C ASN A 210 -3.30 7.32 -17.48
N ARG A 211 -3.03 8.23 -16.55
CA ARG A 211 -3.70 9.53 -16.45
C ARG A 211 -3.01 10.61 -17.27
N LEU A 212 -1.75 10.37 -17.64
CA LEU A 212 -0.94 11.27 -18.44
C LEU A 212 -0.70 10.64 -19.82
N ASP A 213 -1.02 11.38 -20.87
CA ASP A 213 -0.57 11.07 -22.23
C ASP A 213 0.96 11.23 -22.35
N ASP A 214 1.51 10.83 -23.49
CA ASP A 214 2.96 10.84 -23.74
C ASP A 214 3.54 12.27 -23.68
N GLU A 215 2.81 13.27 -24.18
CA GLU A 215 3.25 14.68 -24.15
C GLU A 215 3.34 15.21 -22.72
N LYS A 216 2.29 15.05 -21.91
CA LYS A 216 2.30 15.45 -20.50
C LYS A 216 3.33 14.68 -19.69
N SER A 217 3.49 13.39 -19.98
CA SER A 217 4.49 12.56 -19.31
C SER A 217 5.91 13.06 -19.59
N ARG A 218 6.19 13.43 -20.84
CA ARG A 218 7.44 14.07 -21.24
C ARG A 218 7.64 15.40 -20.52
N ASP A 219 6.64 16.26 -20.49
CA ASP A 219 6.74 17.60 -19.88
C ASP A 219 7.00 17.52 -18.38
N ILE A 220 6.29 16.63 -17.68
CA ILE A 220 6.52 16.37 -16.26
C ILE A 220 7.92 15.78 -16.03
N ALA A 221 8.34 14.81 -16.85
CA ALA A 221 9.67 14.24 -16.75
C ALA A 221 10.78 15.29 -16.94
N GLN A 222 10.60 16.27 -17.84
CA GLN A 222 11.55 17.38 -17.98
C GLN A 222 11.64 18.23 -16.70
N ILE A 223 10.51 18.50 -16.05
CA ILE A 223 10.48 19.22 -14.77
C ILE A 223 11.25 18.42 -13.70
N LEU A 224 11.01 17.11 -13.60
CA LEU A 224 11.68 16.24 -12.64
C LEU A 224 13.19 16.12 -12.91
N LEU A 225 13.59 15.97 -14.17
CA LEU A 225 15.00 15.93 -14.59
C LEU A 225 15.72 17.24 -14.26
N ALA A 226 15.06 18.38 -14.54
CA ALA A 226 15.59 19.70 -14.17
C ALA A 226 15.72 19.87 -12.64
N ALA A 227 14.88 19.18 -11.86
CA ALA A 227 14.95 19.11 -10.40
C ALA A 227 15.96 18.08 -9.87
N GLY A 228 16.70 17.38 -10.75
CA GLY A 228 17.74 16.42 -10.38
C GLY A 228 17.24 14.98 -10.23
N ALA A 229 16.13 14.59 -10.86
CA ALA A 229 15.74 13.19 -10.98
C ALA A 229 16.83 12.37 -11.69
N ASN A 230 17.09 11.17 -11.21
CA ASN A 230 18.04 10.23 -11.79
C ASN A 230 17.36 9.37 -12.88
N PRO A 231 17.64 9.58 -14.18
CA PRO A 231 17.04 8.78 -15.26
C PRO A 231 17.56 7.34 -15.32
N PHE A 232 18.62 7.03 -14.59
CA PHE A 232 19.27 5.72 -14.58
C PHE A 232 18.91 4.86 -13.37
N HIS A 233 17.98 5.33 -12.52
CA HIS A 233 17.41 4.48 -11.48
C HIS A 233 16.84 3.19 -12.10
N ARG A 234 16.92 2.10 -11.34
CA ARG A 234 16.32 0.82 -11.70
C ARG A 234 15.47 0.33 -10.55
N ALA A 235 14.19 0.08 -10.85
CA ALA A 235 13.26 -0.54 -9.92
C ALA A 235 13.73 -1.97 -9.56
N PRO A 236 13.14 -2.61 -8.52
CA PRO A 236 13.53 -3.96 -8.08
C PRO A 236 13.40 -5.04 -9.15
N ASP A 237 12.52 -4.86 -10.14
CA ASP A 237 12.39 -5.75 -11.30
C ASP A 237 13.50 -5.54 -12.36
N GLY A 238 14.38 -4.56 -12.17
CA GLY A 238 15.50 -4.20 -13.03
C GLY A 238 15.15 -3.21 -14.13
N GLU A 239 13.89 -2.83 -14.27
CA GLU A 239 13.41 -1.88 -15.28
C GLU A 239 13.79 -0.44 -14.91
N SER A 240 13.95 0.42 -15.91
CA SER A 240 14.17 1.86 -15.72
C SER A 240 13.00 2.66 -16.27
N ALA A 241 12.91 3.94 -15.92
CA ALA A 241 11.91 4.86 -16.47
C ALA A 241 11.80 4.79 -18.00
N ARG A 242 12.95 4.71 -18.68
CA ARG A 242 13.01 4.58 -20.14
C ARG A 242 12.42 3.26 -20.64
N SER A 243 12.80 2.15 -20.01
CA SER A 243 12.32 0.82 -20.40
C SER A 243 10.82 0.68 -20.21
N TYR A 244 10.28 1.22 -19.11
CA TYR A 244 8.84 1.35 -18.93
C TYR A 244 8.20 2.25 -20.00
N ALA A 245 8.79 3.40 -20.33
CA ALA A 245 8.22 4.29 -21.34
C ALA A 245 8.14 3.61 -22.72
N GLU A 246 9.19 2.86 -23.10
CA GLU A 246 9.24 2.08 -24.34
C GLU A 246 8.16 0.98 -24.36
N SER A 247 8.02 0.20 -23.29
CA SER A 247 7.02 -0.87 -23.20
C SER A 247 5.57 -0.33 -23.20
N ARG A 248 5.36 0.86 -22.64
CA ARG A 248 4.07 1.58 -22.60
C ARG A 248 3.81 2.45 -23.83
N GLN A 249 4.70 2.42 -24.83
CA GLN A 249 4.62 3.20 -26.07
C GLN A 249 4.63 4.73 -25.88
N LYS A 250 5.19 5.21 -24.77
CA LYS A 250 5.43 6.64 -24.49
C LYS A 250 6.75 7.09 -25.12
N ARG A 251 6.74 7.26 -26.44
CA ARG A 251 7.94 7.50 -27.26
C ARG A 251 8.58 8.86 -26.97
N LEU A 252 7.76 9.89 -26.71
CA LEU A 252 8.26 11.22 -26.38
C LEU A 252 8.96 11.21 -25.03
N LEU A 253 8.36 10.56 -24.03
CA LEU A 253 9.01 10.34 -22.74
C LEU A 253 10.32 9.54 -22.89
N ALA A 254 10.30 8.41 -23.58
CA ALA A 254 11.49 7.59 -23.79
C ALA A 254 12.64 8.35 -24.49
N SER A 255 12.32 9.35 -25.32
CA SER A 255 13.32 10.12 -26.08
C SER A 255 14.15 11.08 -25.22
N ILE A 256 13.69 11.40 -24.00
CA ILE A 256 14.38 12.33 -23.08
C ILE A 256 15.03 11.63 -21.87
N LEU A 257 14.93 10.29 -21.81
CA LEU A 257 15.47 9.43 -20.76
C LEU A 257 16.68 8.61 -21.26
#